data_AF-A0A0J7IBN2-F1
#
_entry.id   AF-A0A0J7IBN2-F1
#
_cell.length_a   1.000
_cell.length_b   1.000
_cell.length_c   1.000
_cell.angle_alpha   90.00
_cell.angle_beta   90.00
_cell.angle_gamma   90.00
#
_symmetry.space_group_name_H-M   'P 1'
#
loop_
_entity.id
_entity.type
_entity.pdbx_description
1 polymer ?
#
loop_
_entity_poly.entity_id
_entity_poly.type
_entity_poly.pdbx_seq_one_letter_code
_entity_poly.pdbx_strand_id
1 'polypeptide(L)'
;MMNFRSAITVLFICFLSMAAKAQYTMHKMVTVGYTYQNQSFGELGGKLLFLKNDDVIYRLGGSALMGSTNSKFAIMPKLQADVLLNFEKNVDFYHSYYLLLGAEGTNKYIAPKIGVTLFGLLDLTGGYAFPIGDARLNGKELKGLNVNLTLNIPTVFIHDMFK
;
A
#
# COMPACT_ATOMS: atom_id res chain seq x y z
N MET A 1 -37.80 32.21 2.54
CA MET A 1 -38.51 30.95 2.19
C MET A 1 -37.71 30.27 1.10
N MET A 2 -37.32 29.00 1.29
CA MET A 2 -36.53 28.27 0.30
C MET A 2 -37.41 27.89 -0.90
N ASN A 3 -36.98 28.20 -2.12
CA ASN A 3 -37.74 27.89 -3.33
C ASN A 3 -37.93 26.37 -3.49
N PHE A 4 -39.10 25.94 -3.95
CA PHE A 4 -39.45 24.52 -4.12
C PHE A 4 -38.42 23.73 -4.95
N ARG A 5 -37.84 24.38 -5.97
CA ARG A 5 -36.74 23.82 -6.77
C ARG A 5 -35.48 23.56 -5.94
N SER A 6 -35.11 24.48 -5.05
CA SER A 6 -33.95 24.33 -4.17
C SER A 6 -34.16 23.22 -3.14
N ALA A 7 -35.39 23.04 -2.65
CA ALA A 7 -35.73 21.94 -1.74
C ALA A 7 -35.58 20.57 -2.42
N ILE A 8 -35.99 20.44 -3.68
CA ILE A 8 -35.81 19.20 -4.46
C ILE A 8 -34.33 18.91 -4.69
N THR A 9 -33.53 19.92 -5.04
CA THR A 9 -32.07 19.73 -5.23
C THR A 9 -31.38 19.26 -3.96
N VAL A 10 -31.71 19.85 -2.80
CA VAL A 10 -31.17 19.41 -1.50
C VAL A 10 -31.59 17.98 -1.17
N LEU A 11 -32.85 17.63 -1.42
CA LEU A 11 -33.36 16.27 -1.22
C LEU A 11 -32.59 15.26 -2.11
N PHE A 12 -32.36 15.59 -3.37
CA PHE A 12 -31.65 14.73 -4.32
C PHE A 12 -30.18 14.52 -3.93
N ILE A 13 -29.51 15.57 -3.43
CA ILE A 13 -28.14 15.49 -2.90
C ILE A 13 -28.11 14.60 -1.64
N CYS A 14 -29.10 14.71 -0.76
CA CYS A 14 -29.21 13.85 0.42
C CYS A 14 -29.49 12.38 0.07
N PHE A 15 -30.28 12.09 -0.97
CA PHE A 15 -30.50 10.70 -1.40
C PHE A 15 -29.27 10.10 -2.10
N LEU A 16 -28.53 10.89 -2.88
CA LEU A 16 -27.26 10.47 -3.49
C LEU A 16 -26.20 10.15 -2.44
N SER A 17 -26.14 10.89 -1.33
CA SER A 17 -25.21 10.61 -0.24
C SER A 17 -25.57 9.35 0.57
N MET A 18 -26.86 8.97 0.63
CA MET A 18 -27.30 7.72 1.26
C MET A 18 -27.04 6.47 0.38
N ALA A 19 -27.16 6.60 -0.95
CA ALA A 19 -26.91 5.50 -1.89
C ALA A 19 -25.42 5.14 -2.03
N ALA A 20 -24.51 6.00 -1.57
CA ALA A 20 -23.06 5.82 -1.67
C ALA A 20 -22.45 4.93 -0.57
N LYS A 21 -23.24 4.13 0.16
CA LYS A 21 -22.71 3.10 1.08
C LYS A 21 -22.23 1.87 0.29
N ALA A 22 -21.19 2.03 -0.51
CA ALA A 22 -20.37 0.90 -0.92
C ALA A 22 -19.61 0.42 0.33
N GLN A 23 -19.97 -0.76 0.83
CA GLN A 23 -19.42 -1.38 2.02
C GLN A 23 -17.98 -1.86 1.75
N TYR A 24 -17.02 -0.94 1.68
CA TYR A 24 -15.61 -1.29 1.64
C TYR A 24 -15.18 -1.72 3.05
N THR A 25 -14.91 -3.02 3.22
CA THR A 25 -14.33 -3.52 4.46
C THR A 25 -12.87 -3.07 4.51
N MET A 26 -12.55 -2.30 5.54
CA MET A 26 -11.28 -1.61 5.72
C MET A 26 -10.51 -2.22 6.89
N HIS A 27 -9.34 -2.81 6.61
CA HIS A 27 -8.45 -3.34 7.63
C HIS A 27 -7.16 -2.53 7.72
N LYS A 28 -6.81 -2.14 8.95
CA LYS A 28 -5.57 -1.44 9.25
C LYS A 28 -4.47 -2.46 9.52
N MET A 29 -3.32 -2.25 8.90
CA MET A 29 -2.14 -3.09 9.07
C MET A 29 -0.95 -2.21 9.41
N VAL A 30 -0.13 -2.67 10.34
CA VAL A 30 1.22 -2.14 10.56
C VAL A 30 2.15 -2.87 9.60
N THR A 31 3.13 -2.15 9.08
CA THR A 31 4.04 -2.66 8.06
C THR A 31 5.47 -2.46 8.52
N VAL A 32 6.25 -3.53 8.52
CA VAL A 32 7.69 -3.52 8.78
C VAL A 32 8.37 -4.29 7.67
N GLY A 33 9.43 -3.73 7.10
CA GLY A 33 10.08 -4.38 5.98
C GLY A 33 11.51 -3.93 5.76
N TYR A 34 12.07 -4.45 4.70
CA TYR A 34 13.40 -4.17 4.21
C TYR A 34 13.32 -3.95 2.70
N THR A 35 13.82 -2.81 2.25
CA THR A 35 13.87 -2.41 0.84
C THR A 35 15.34 -2.30 0.43
N TYR A 36 15.72 -3.01 -0.62
CA TYR A 36 17.03 -2.89 -1.24
C TYR A 36 16.91 -2.18 -2.59
N GLN A 37 17.55 -1.03 -2.73
CA GLN A 37 17.58 -0.26 -3.96
C GLN A 37 18.88 0.54 -4.03
N ASN A 38 19.90 -0.02 -4.68
CA ASN A 38 21.31 0.42 -4.63
C ASN A 38 21.92 0.53 -3.21
N GLN A 39 21.09 0.50 -2.17
CA GLN A 39 21.38 0.65 -0.76
C GLN A 39 20.26 -0.04 0.03
N SER A 40 20.61 -0.50 1.22
CA SER A 40 19.68 -1.10 2.18
C SER A 40 18.92 -0.03 2.96
N PHE A 41 17.59 -0.17 3.01
CA PHE A 41 16.69 0.65 3.80
C PHE A 41 15.78 -0.24 4.65
N GLY A 42 15.60 0.11 5.92
CA GLY A 42 14.51 -0.42 6.73
C GLY A 42 13.22 0.33 6.40
N GLU A 43 12.08 -0.36 6.39
CA GLU A 43 10.77 0.20 6.13
C GLU A 43 9.89 0.06 7.36
N LEU A 44 9.20 1.14 7.74
CA LEU A 44 8.21 1.12 8.82
C LEU A 44 7.04 2.02 8.46
N GLY A 45 5.81 1.52 8.61
CA GLY A 45 4.62 2.28 8.25
C GLY A 45 3.31 1.56 8.51
N GLY A 46 2.28 1.98 7.79
CA GLY A 46 0.95 1.38 7.84
C GLY A 46 0.33 1.24 6.46
N LYS A 47 -0.50 0.21 6.31
CA LYS A 47 -1.32 -0.05 5.13
C LYS A 47 -2.78 -0.16 5.50
N LEU A 48 -3.62 0.28 4.58
CA LEU A 48 -5.06 0.16 4.60
C LEU A 48 -5.43 -0.82 3.50
N LEU A 49 -6.06 -1.92 3.90
CA LEU A 49 -6.52 -2.97 3.01
C LEU A 49 -8.02 -2.79 2.79
N PHE A 50 -8.41 -2.60 1.53
CA PHE A 50 -9.78 -2.44 1.06
C PHE A 50 -10.19 -3.72 0.33
N LEU A 51 -11.15 -4.45 0.91
CA LEU A 51 -11.78 -5.57 0.22
C LEU A 51 -12.93 -5.04 -0.63
N LYS A 52 -12.89 -5.32 -1.94
CA LYS A 52 -14.00 -5.02 -2.87
C LYS A 52 -14.76 -6.28 -3.28
N ASN A 53 -14.04 -7.38 -3.53
CA ASN A 53 -14.56 -8.73 -3.84
C ASN A 53 -13.52 -9.77 -3.37
N ASP A 54 -13.93 -11.03 -3.17
CA ASP A 54 -13.03 -12.11 -2.69
C ASP A 54 -11.86 -12.41 -3.66
N ASP A 55 -11.98 -12.02 -4.92
CA ASP A 55 -10.98 -12.23 -5.96
C ASP A 55 -9.90 -11.12 -6.03
N VAL A 56 -10.21 -9.89 -5.56
CA VAL A 56 -9.33 -8.72 -5.72
C VAL A 56 -9.30 -7.86 -4.46
N ILE A 57 -8.10 -7.69 -3.92
CA ILE A 57 -7.83 -6.87 -2.74
C ILE A 57 -7.01 -5.65 -3.15
N TYR A 58 -7.41 -4.47 -2.68
CA TYR A 58 -6.66 -3.23 -2.87
C TYR A 58 -5.96 -2.86 -1.57
N ARG A 59 -4.68 -2.47 -1.63
CA ARG A 59 -3.94 -1.94 -0.49
C ARG A 59 -3.39 -0.56 -0.82
N LEU A 60 -3.60 0.38 0.09
CA LEU A 60 -2.99 1.69 0.06
C LEU A 60 -2.15 1.88 1.31
N GLY A 61 -0.89 2.24 1.15
CA GLY A 61 0.07 2.33 2.24
C GLY A 61 0.86 3.62 2.27
N GLY A 62 1.24 4.02 3.47
CA GLY A 62 2.26 5.03 3.72
C GLY A 62 3.30 4.47 4.67
N SER A 63 4.56 4.57 4.29
CA SER A 63 5.70 4.12 5.10
C SER A 63 6.86 5.10 5.03
N ALA A 64 7.78 4.97 5.96
CA ALA A 64 9.05 5.69 5.96
C ALA A 64 10.19 4.67 5.74
N LEU A 65 11.02 4.95 4.73
CA LEU A 65 12.28 4.25 4.51
C LEU A 65 13.38 4.93 5.32
N MET A 66 14.09 4.18 6.14
CA MET A 66 15.17 4.65 7.01
C MET A 66 16.44 3.88 6.67
N GLY A 67 17.51 4.59 6.34
CA GLY A 67 18.78 3.96 6.01
C GLY A 67 19.94 4.94 5.98
N SER A 68 21.15 4.43 5.83
CA SER A 68 22.35 5.26 5.66
C SER A 68 22.76 5.28 4.20
N THR A 69 22.84 6.47 3.63
CA THR A 69 23.35 6.69 2.28
C THR A 69 24.55 7.64 2.35
N ASN A 70 25.70 7.17 1.87
CA ASN A 70 26.97 7.91 1.90
C ASN A 70 27.34 8.44 3.30
N SER A 71 27.29 7.55 4.30
CA SER A 71 27.58 7.84 5.72
C SER A 71 26.65 8.85 6.40
N LYS A 72 25.52 9.20 5.77
CA LYS A 72 24.48 10.06 6.34
C LYS A 72 23.18 9.30 6.47
N PHE A 73 22.61 9.34 7.67
CA PHE A 73 21.28 8.80 7.91
C PHE A 73 20.24 9.61 7.13
N ALA A 74 19.34 8.92 6.46
CA ALA A 74 18.29 9.50 5.64
C ALA A 74 16.97 8.79 5.93
N ILE A 75 15.92 9.60 6.05
CA ILE A 75 14.53 9.15 6.15
C ILE A 75 13.81 9.62 4.89
N MET A 76 13.03 8.75 4.28
CA MET A 76 12.30 9.07 3.06
C MET A 76 10.85 8.59 3.16
N PRO A 77 9.87 9.46 2.92
CA PRO A 77 8.48 9.04 2.85
C PRO A 77 8.26 8.20 1.58
N LYS A 78 7.50 7.12 1.74
CA LYS A 78 7.07 6.21 0.70
C LYS A 78 5.55 6.07 0.74
N LEU A 79 4.94 6.17 -0.43
CA LEU A 79 3.54 5.84 -0.66
C LEU A 79 3.49 4.61 -1.56
N GLN A 80 2.50 3.76 -1.33
CA GLN A 80 2.31 2.56 -2.14
C GLN A 80 0.84 2.30 -2.40
N ALA A 81 0.57 1.81 -3.61
CA ALA A 81 -0.72 1.32 -4.02
C ALA A 81 -0.51 -0.06 -4.66
N ASP A 82 -1.10 -1.07 -4.02
CA ASP A 82 -0.94 -2.47 -4.42
C ASP A 82 -2.33 -3.06 -4.71
N VAL A 83 -2.40 -3.91 -5.72
CA VAL A 83 -3.54 -4.74 -6.09
C VAL A 83 -3.10 -6.18 -5.94
N LEU A 84 -3.78 -6.93 -5.09
CA LEU A 84 -3.57 -8.36 -4.94
C LEU A 84 -4.66 -9.06 -5.73
N LEU A 85 -4.23 -9.92 -6.63
CA LEU A 85 -5.10 -10.74 -7.45
C LEU A 85 -5.04 -12.17 -6.94
N ASN A 86 -6.22 -12.70 -6.64
CA ASN A 86 -6.41 -14.11 -6.34
C ASN A 86 -6.86 -14.81 -7.62
N PHE A 87 -5.98 -15.60 -8.24
CA PHE A 87 -6.25 -16.25 -9.53
C PHE A 87 -6.82 -17.67 -9.40
N GLU A 88 -6.94 -18.23 -8.18
CA GLU A 88 -7.48 -19.56 -7.95
C GLU A 88 -8.93 -19.48 -7.47
N LYS A 89 -9.87 -19.63 -8.43
CA LYS A 89 -11.28 -19.92 -8.15
C LYS A 89 -11.43 -21.40 -7.78
N ASN A 90 -12.22 -21.69 -6.73
CA ASN A 90 -12.64 -23.04 -6.28
C ASN A 90 -11.62 -23.90 -5.50
N VAL A 91 -10.89 -23.32 -4.55
CA VAL A 91 -10.31 -24.14 -3.47
C VAL A 91 -10.31 -23.35 -2.17
N ASP A 92 -10.98 -23.91 -1.15
CA ASP A 92 -11.21 -23.38 0.19
C ASP A 92 -10.03 -22.56 0.73
N PHE A 93 -10.30 -21.33 1.19
CA PHE A 93 -9.67 -20.47 2.24
C PHE A 93 -8.24 -20.73 2.80
N TYR A 94 -7.41 -21.54 2.14
CA TYR A 94 -6.11 -22.08 2.56
C TYR A 94 -5.04 -21.90 1.47
N HIS A 95 -5.27 -21.05 0.46
CA HIS A 95 -4.24 -20.71 -0.51
C HIS A 95 -3.29 -19.66 0.05
N SER A 96 -2.00 -20.01 0.01
CA SER A 96 -0.92 -19.36 0.77
C SER A 96 -0.24 -18.22 0.02
N TYR A 97 -0.60 -17.92 -1.24
CA TYR A 97 0.06 -16.93 -2.07
C TYR A 97 -0.93 -16.11 -2.90
N TYR A 98 -0.77 -14.78 -2.93
CA TYR A 98 -1.49 -13.89 -3.84
C TYR A 98 -0.50 -13.20 -4.77
N LEU A 99 -0.90 -12.96 -6.02
CA LEU A 99 -0.09 -12.17 -6.94
C LEU A 99 -0.27 -10.69 -6.64
N LEU A 100 0.83 -9.97 -6.49
CA LEU A 100 0.86 -8.56 -6.12
C LEU A 100 1.33 -7.74 -7.31
N LEU A 101 0.50 -6.79 -7.74
CA LEU A 101 0.86 -5.76 -8.71
C LEU A 101 0.70 -4.41 -8.06
N GLY A 102 1.69 -3.54 -8.17
CA GLY A 102 1.58 -2.23 -7.54
C GLY A 102 2.58 -1.22 -8.05
N ALA A 103 2.51 -0.04 -7.47
CA ALA A 103 3.52 0.97 -7.62
C ALA A 103 3.82 1.56 -6.25
N GLU A 104 5.09 1.90 -6.04
CA GLU A 104 5.51 2.72 -4.93
C GLU A 104 6.12 4.03 -5.44
N GLY A 105 5.87 5.09 -4.71
CA GLY A 105 6.36 6.42 -5.00
C GLY A 105 6.99 7.02 -3.76
N THR A 106 8.15 7.63 -3.94
CA THR A 106 8.81 8.44 -2.92
C THR A 106 9.01 9.84 -3.45
N ASN A 107 9.60 10.73 -2.64
CA ASN A 107 10.03 12.04 -3.13
C ASN A 107 11.27 11.98 -4.05
N LYS A 108 11.88 10.80 -4.25
CA LYS A 108 13.08 10.61 -5.09
C LYS A 108 12.84 9.75 -6.33
N TYR A 109 11.96 8.77 -6.26
CA TYR A 109 11.73 7.80 -7.33
C TYR A 109 10.28 7.31 -7.37
N ILE A 110 9.88 6.78 -8.52
CA ILE A 110 8.67 5.97 -8.68
C ILE A 110 9.09 4.59 -9.16
N ALA A 111 8.59 3.54 -8.54
CA ALA A 111 8.88 2.17 -8.89
C ALA A 111 7.58 1.37 -9.10
N PRO A 112 7.24 0.97 -10.34
CA PRO A 112 6.33 -0.14 -10.53
C PRO A 112 6.95 -1.41 -9.94
N LYS A 113 6.12 -2.23 -9.29
CA LYS A 113 6.54 -3.46 -8.64
C LYS A 113 5.54 -4.57 -8.89
N ILE A 114 6.08 -5.78 -8.97
CA ILE A 114 5.34 -7.03 -9.07
C ILE A 114 5.90 -7.99 -8.04
N GLY A 115 5.08 -8.88 -7.51
CA GLY A 115 5.54 -9.85 -6.55
C GLY A 115 4.47 -10.83 -6.14
N VAL A 116 4.74 -11.47 -5.03
CA VAL A 116 3.83 -12.40 -4.38
C VAL A 116 3.70 -12.03 -2.92
N THR A 117 2.54 -12.25 -2.34
CA THR A 117 2.36 -12.14 -0.90
C THR A 117 1.94 -13.47 -0.31
N LEU A 118 2.66 -13.90 0.71
CA LEU A 118 2.40 -15.14 1.42
C LEU A 118 1.43 -14.90 2.56
N PHE A 119 0.33 -15.64 2.59
CA PHE A 119 -0.75 -15.54 3.58
C PHE A 119 -1.39 -14.14 3.69
N GLY A 120 -1.16 -13.26 2.70
CA GLY A 120 -1.52 -11.84 2.79
C GLY A 120 -0.73 -11.03 3.83
N LEU A 121 0.27 -11.64 4.47
CA LEU A 121 1.09 -11.04 5.51
C LEU A 121 2.49 -10.69 4.99
N LEU A 122 3.17 -11.62 4.33
CA LEU A 122 4.56 -11.45 3.91
C LEU A 122 4.65 -11.16 2.41
N ASP A 123 4.91 -9.90 2.05
CA ASP A 123 5.11 -9.48 0.67
C ASP A 123 6.58 -9.65 0.26
N LEU A 124 6.81 -10.31 -0.87
CA LEU A 124 8.07 -10.31 -1.59
C LEU A 124 7.83 -9.67 -2.96
N THR A 125 8.39 -8.47 -3.18
CA THR A 125 8.19 -7.73 -4.42
C THR A 125 9.50 -7.32 -5.05
N GLY A 126 9.55 -7.37 -6.38
CA GLY A 126 10.63 -6.83 -7.19
C GLY A 126 10.08 -5.79 -8.16
N GLY A 127 10.87 -4.74 -8.41
CA GLY A 127 10.50 -3.65 -9.28
C GLY A 127 11.71 -2.91 -9.83
N TYR A 128 11.44 -1.88 -10.61
CA TYR A 128 12.47 -1.00 -11.14
C TYR A 128 12.17 0.44 -10.77
N ALA A 129 13.12 1.10 -10.11
CA ALA A 129 12.97 2.49 -9.72
C ALA A 129 13.42 3.45 -10.81
N PHE A 130 12.50 4.32 -11.19
CA PHE A 130 12.74 5.46 -12.07
C PHE A 130 12.93 6.72 -11.22
N PRO A 131 14.08 7.41 -11.34
CA PRO A 131 14.32 8.64 -10.59
C PRO A 131 13.39 9.75 -11.06
N ILE A 132 12.92 10.60 -10.14
CA ILE A 132 12.14 11.79 -10.45
C ILE A 132 13.10 12.98 -10.61
N GLY A 133 13.37 13.39 -11.86
CA GLY A 133 14.32 14.48 -12.15
C GLY A 133 15.72 14.21 -11.58
N ASP A 134 16.36 15.24 -11.01
CA ASP A 134 17.69 15.16 -10.39
C ASP A 134 17.64 14.73 -8.90
N ALA A 135 16.57 14.07 -8.47
CA ALA A 135 16.36 13.76 -7.07
C ALA A 135 17.35 12.71 -6.55
N ARG A 136 18.44 13.19 -5.93
CA ARG A 136 19.43 12.37 -5.23
C ARG A 136 19.10 12.26 -3.74
N LEU A 137 19.42 11.12 -3.15
CA LEU A 137 19.44 10.94 -1.70
C LEU A 137 20.89 11.01 -1.23
N ASN A 138 21.26 12.08 -0.51
CA ASN A 138 22.63 12.31 -0.04
C ASN A 138 23.71 12.15 -1.13
N GLY A 139 23.41 12.63 -2.36
CA GLY A 139 24.31 12.55 -3.51
C GLY A 139 24.25 11.25 -4.30
N LYS A 140 23.48 10.24 -3.86
CA LYS A 140 23.29 8.97 -4.57
C LYS A 140 22.00 8.97 -5.38
N GLU A 141 22.07 8.48 -6.62
CA GLU A 141 20.89 8.22 -7.44
C GLU A 141 20.23 6.90 -7.05
N LEU A 142 18.94 6.98 -6.79
CA LEU A 142 18.10 5.85 -6.40
C LEU A 142 17.35 5.32 -7.62
N LYS A 143 18.11 4.74 -8.56
CA LYS A 143 17.61 4.15 -9.80
C LYS A 143 18.04 2.71 -9.91
N GLY A 144 17.22 1.89 -10.54
CA GLY A 144 17.56 0.49 -10.81
C GLY A 144 16.69 -0.50 -10.05
N LEU A 145 17.19 -1.72 -9.90
CA LEU A 145 16.46 -2.82 -9.27
C LEU A 145 16.08 -2.46 -7.82
N ASN A 146 14.80 -2.61 -7.51
CA ASN A 146 14.23 -2.42 -6.19
C ASN A 146 13.63 -3.75 -5.74
N VAL A 147 14.09 -4.27 -4.61
CA VAL A 147 13.60 -5.53 -4.03
C VAL A 147 13.13 -5.25 -2.62
N ASN A 148 11.87 -5.56 -2.34
CA ASN A 148 11.26 -5.30 -1.05
C ASN A 148 10.75 -6.59 -0.44
N LEU A 149 11.10 -6.79 0.82
CA LEU A 149 10.54 -7.82 1.69
C LEU A 149 9.79 -7.11 2.81
N THR A 150 8.49 -7.33 2.90
CA THR A 150 7.65 -6.56 3.80
C THR A 150 6.69 -7.47 4.56
N LEU A 151 6.70 -7.39 5.88
CA LEU A 151 5.73 -8.03 6.74
C LEU A 151 4.61 -7.03 7.10
N ASN A 152 3.39 -7.42 6.81
CA ASN A 152 2.17 -6.69 7.12
C ASN A 152 1.45 -7.40 8.25
N ILE A 153 1.32 -6.73 9.39
CA ILE A 153 0.70 -7.26 10.61
C ILE A 153 -0.65 -6.56 10.80
N PRO A 154 -1.79 -7.26 10.68
CA PRO A 154 -3.08 -6.70 11.00
C PRO A 154 -3.12 -6.18 12.45
N THR A 155 -3.64 -4.99 12.67
CA THR A 155 -3.69 -4.41 14.02
C THR A 155 -4.55 -5.24 14.99
N VAL A 156 -5.51 -6.01 14.45
CA VAL A 156 -6.33 -6.96 15.23
C VAL A 156 -5.45 -8.02 15.89
N PHE A 157 -4.45 -8.52 15.16
CA PHE A 157 -3.52 -9.53 15.68
C PHE A 157 -2.66 -8.98 16.82
N ILE A 158 -2.22 -7.72 16.71
CA ILE A 158 -1.49 -7.03 17.77
C ILE A 158 -2.36 -6.87 19.00
N HIS A 159 -3.61 -6.41 18.83
CA HIS A 159 -4.53 -6.22 19.94
C HIS A 159 -4.80 -7.50 20.73
N ASP A 160 -4.93 -8.64 20.04
CA ASP A 160 -5.22 -9.92 20.70
C ASP A 160 -4.01 -10.53 21.42
N MET A 161 -2.77 -10.20 21.02
CA MET A 161 -1.55 -10.65 21.71
C MET A 161 -1.25 -9.89 23.01
N PHE A 162 -1.76 -8.67 23.17
CA PHE A 162 -1.51 -7.81 24.34
C PHE A 162 -2.69 -7.76 25.32
N LYS A 163 -3.65 -8.68 25.19
CA LYS A 163 -4.84 -8.81 26.03
C LYS A 163 -4.77 -10.05 26.90
#